data_AF-A0A7D9IQC6-F1
#
_entry.id   AF-A0A7D9IQC6-F1
#
_cell.length_a   1.000
_cell.length_b   1.000
_cell.length_c   1.000
_cell.angle_alpha   90.00
_cell.angle_beta   90.00
_cell.angle_gamma   90.00
#
_symmetry.space_group_name_H-M   'P 1'
#
loop_
_entity.id
_entity.type
_entity.pdbx_description
1 polymer ?
#
loop_
_entity_poly.entity_id
_entity_poly.type
_entity_poly.pdbx_seq_one_letter_code
_entity_poly.pdbx_strand_id
1 'polypeptide(L)'
;MEEEDKQYLLQAIFDVINSIDRFSQSRDANVDYQELMLKLDFLQRLLVNMNLDDSICANVGEAYNILFNMEQMEHQSRQELQTRSEENNAARQVSRASRGRPSYDIKEEQLSFLLEKGFKVSEISKIIGVSKRTIERRMAFFGHSVSGTSCYSRSKASATSSQEQRAWERG
;
A
#
# COMPACT_ATOMS: atom_id res chain seq x y z
N MET A 1 -38.56 31.24 -0.04
CA MET A 1 -37.96 30.21 -0.90
C MET A 1 -38.61 30.35 -2.24
N GLU A 2 -37.85 30.88 -3.21
CA GLU A 2 -38.33 31.07 -4.57
C GLU A 2 -38.59 29.70 -5.23
N GLU A 3 -39.43 29.65 -6.25
CA GLU A 3 -39.79 28.39 -6.90
C GLU A 3 -38.57 27.72 -7.58
N GLU A 4 -37.60 28.52 -8.02
CA GLU A 4 -36.33 28.06 -8.57
C GLU A 4 -35.48 27.34 -7.52
N ASP A 5 -35.37 27.89 -6.30
CA ASP A 5 -34.60 27.29 -5.19
C ASP A 5 -35.10 25.88 -4.84
N LYS A 6 -36.44 25.70 -4.87
CA LYS A 6 -37.06 24.38 -4.63
C LYS A 6 -36.70 23.39 -5.72
N GLN A 7 -36.68 23.82 -6.98
CA GLN A 7 -36.29 22.93 -8.09
C GLN A 7 -34.82 22.52 -7.98
N TYR A 8 -33.93 23.45 -7.61
CA TYR A 8 -32.52 23.13 -7.37
C TYR A 8 -32.33 22.15 -6.21
N LEU A 9 -33.07 22.33 -5.11
CA LEU A 9 -33.04 21.40 -3.98
C LEU A 9 -33.53 20.01 -4.37
N LEU A 10 -34.68 19.92 -5.03
CA LEU A 10 -35.24 18.65 -5.47
C LEU A 10 -34.27 17.92 -6.39
N GLN A 11 -33.66 18.64 -7.34
CA GLN A 11 -32.66 18.07 -8.23
C GLN A 11 -31.46 17.51 -7.46
N ALA A 12 -30.92 18.27 -6.50
CA ALA A 12 -29.79 17.83 -5.69
C ALA A 12 -30.13 16.58 -4.84
N ILE A 13 -31.33 16.53 -4.26
CA ILE A 13 -31.83 15.36 -3.52
C ILE A 13 -31.94 14.15 -4.45
N PHE A 14 -32.54 14.30 -5.63
CA PHE A 14 -32.64 13.21 -6.60
C PHE A 14 -31.27 12.70 -7.04
N ASP A 15 -30.31 13.59 -7.24
CA ASP A 15 -28.95 13.20 -7.63
C ASP A 15 -28.24 12.40 -6.51
N VAL A 16 -28.43 12.79 -5.25
CA VAL A 16 -27.93 12.02 -4.09
C VAL A 16 -28.60 10.64 -4.04
N ILE A 17 -29.93 10.57 -4.13
CA ILE A 17 -30.67 9.30 -4.09
C ILE A 17 -30.22 8.36 -5.22
N ASN A 18 -30.16 8.87 -6.45
CA ASN A 18 -29.69 8.09 -7.61
C ASN A 18 -28.24 7.62 -7.47
N SER A 19 -27.42 8.34 -6.69
CA SER A 19 -26.03 7.94 -6.40
C SER A 19 -25.99 6.85 -5.34
N ILE A 20 -26.84 6.94 -4.32
CA ILE A 20 -27.00 5.90 -3.29
C ILE A 20 -27.56 4.61 -3.90
N ASP A 21 -28.54 4.69 -4.80
CA ASP A 21 -29.10 3.51 -5.46
C ASP A 21 -28.04 2.80 -6.32
N ARG A 22 -27.24 3.58 -7.06
CA ARG A 22 -26.09 3.04 -7.82
C ARG A 22 -25.05 2.41 -6.89
N PHE A 23 -24.75 3.06 -5.78
CA PHE A 23 -23.86 2.53 -4.75
C PHE A 23 -24.38 1.20 -4.18
N SER A 24 -25.67 1.12 -3.85
CA SER A 24 -26.29 -0.07 -3.26
C SER A 24 -26.42 -1.24 -4.24
N GLN A 25 -26.57 -0.97 -5.53
CA GLN A 25 -26.68 -1.99 -6.57
C GLN A 25 -25.30 -2.45 -7.08
N SER A 26 -24.27 -1.64 -6.86
CA SER A 26 -22.89 -2.00 -7.19
C SER A 26 -22.45 -3.19 -6.34
N ARG A 27 -22.13 -4.31 -6.98
CA ARG A 27 -21.44 -5.45 -6.36
C ARG A 27 -19.91 -5.31 -6.41
N ASP A 28 -19.40 -4.17 -6.89
CA ASP A 28 -17.97 -3.96 -7.06
C ASP A 28 -17.28 -3.63 -5.74
N ALA A 29 -16.13 -4.27 -5.51
CA ALA A 29 -15.27 -4.03 -4.35
C ALA A 29 -14.43 -2.72 -4.43
N ASN A 30 -14.70 -1.88 -5.43
CA ASN A 30 -13.98 -0.63 -5.67
C ASN A 30 -14.96 0.53 -5.71
N VAL A 31 -15.71 0.67 -4.62
CA VAL A 31 -16.76 1.66 -4.50
C VAL A 31 -16.14 3.05 -4.36
N ASP A 32 -16.57 3.99 -5.21
CA ASP A 32 -16.11 5.38 -5.17
C ASP A 32 -16.97 6.18 -4.18
N TYR A 33 -16.51 6.25 -2.93
CA TYR A 33 -17.14 7.04 -1.88
C TYR A 33 -17.07 8.55 -2.15
N GLN A 34 -16.10 9.00 -2.96
CA GLN A 34 -15.84 10.42 -3.17
C GLN A 34 -17.00 11.10 -3.91
N GLU A 35 -17.55 10.44 -4.94
CA GLU A 35 -18.69 10.98 -5.69
C GLU A 35 -19.89 11.25 -4.78
N LEU A 36 -20.20 10.29 -3.89
CA LEU A 36 -21.34 10.40 -2.99
C LEU A 36 -21.10 11.45 -1.90
N MET A 37 -19.89 11.53 -1.36
CA MET A 37 -19.51 12.54 -0.39
C MET A 37 -19.59 13.96 -0.96
N LEU A 38 -19.15 14.17 -2.20
CA LEU A 38 -19.23 15.48 -2.87
C LEU A 38 -20.68 15.93 -3.07
N LYS A 39 -21.58 15.01 -3.45
CA LYS A 39 -23.00 15.33 -3.62
C LYS A 39 -23.68 15.63 -2.28
N LEU A 40 -23.30 14.93 -1.21
CA LEU A 40 -23.79 15.22 0.15
C LEU A 40 -23.26 16.55 0.69
N ASP A 41 -21.99 16.90 0.47
CA ASP A 41 -21.43 18.20 0.84
C ASP A 41 -22.13 19.33 0.07
N PHE A 42 -22.38 19.14 -1.23
CA PHE A 42 -23.17 20.08 -2.02
C PHE A 42 -24.59 20.26 -1.45
N LEU A 43 -25.29 19.16 -1.14
CA LEU A 43 -26.61 19.21 -0.53
C LEU A 43 -26.57 19.92 0.83
N GLN A 44 -25.59 19.61 1.69
CA GLN A 44 -25.43 20.27 3.00
C GLN A 44 -25.30 21.79 2.86
N ARG A 45 -24.43 22.26 1.96
CA ARG A 45 -24.25 23.70 1.70
C ARG A 45 -25.52 24.34 1.14
N LEU A 46 -26.24 23.64 0.27
CA LEU A 46 -27.50 24.12 -0.28
C LEU A 46 -28.56 24.27 0.82
N LEU A 47 -28.70 23.26 1.69
CA LEU A 47 -29.65 23.26 2.81
C LEU A 47 -29.36 24.41 3.80
N VAL A 48 -28.09 24.59 4.16
CA VAL A 48 -27.63 25.70 5.03
C VAL A 48 -27.92 27.06 4.38
N ASN A 49 -27.62 27.22 3.09
CA ASN A 49 -27.86 28.48 2.38
C ASN A 49 -29.35 28.81 2.26
N MET A 50 -30.22 27.81 2.18
CA MET A 50 -31.68 27.99 2.18
C MET A 50 -32.27 28.15 3.58
N ASN A 51 -31.44 28.14 4.62
CA ASN A 51 -31.84 28.30 6.01
C ASN A 51 -32.92 27.26 6.42
N LEU A 52 -32.78 26.03 5.91
CA LEU A 52 -33.65 24.92 6.24
C LEU A 52 -33.38 24.42 7.66
N ASP A 53 -34.37 23.71 8.21
CA ASP A 53 -34.36 23.27 9.60
C ASP A 53 -33.07 22.52 9.97
N ASP A 54 -32.54 22.84 11.15
CA ASP A 54 -31.29 22.29 11.66
C ASP A 54 -31.33 20.75 11.75
N SER A 55 -32.51 20.15 11.97
CA SER A 55 -32.65 18.69 11.96
C SER A 55 -32.38 18.07 10.59
N ILE A 56 -32.76 18.75 9.51
CA ILE A 56 -32.51 18.29 8.13
C ILE A 56 -31.02 18.41 7.82
N CYS A 57 -30.41 19.54 8.18
CA CYS A 57 -28.97 19.76 8.05
C CYS A 57 -28.16 18.77 8.90
N ALA A 58 -28.64 18.40 10.08
CA ALA A 58 -28.00 17.40 10.93
C ALA A 58 -28.04 16.00 10.30
N ASN A 59 -29.18 15.61 9.72
CA ASN A 59 -29.33 14.30 9.07
C ASN A 59 -28.39 14.14 7.86
N VAL A 60 -28.26 15.18 7.02
CA VAL A 60 -27.34 15.16 5.87
C VAL A 60 -25.88 15.15 6.34
N GLY A 61 -25.56 15.91 7.39
CA GLY A 61 -24.25 15.85 8.03
C GLY A 61 -23.92 14.47 8.63
N GLU A 62 -24.90 13.80 9.24
CA GLU A 62 -24.75 12.44 9.77
C GLU A 62 -24.51 11.43 8.64
N ALA A 63 -25.26 11.51 7.54
CA ALA A 63 -25.04 10.68 6.37
C ALA A 63 -23.62 10.85 5.80
N TYR A 64 -23.11 12.09 5.74
CA TYR A 64 -21.73 12.37 5.34
C TYR A 64 -20.72 11.71 6.29
N ASN A 65 -20.91 11.87 7.61
CA ASN A 65 -20.00 11.29 8.61
C ASN A 65 -19.97 9.75 8.54
N ILE A 66 -21.12 9.11 8.32
CA ILE A 66 -21.20 7.66 8.16
C ILE A 66 -20.37 7.21 6.96
N LEU A 67 -20.54 7.86 5.80
CA LEU A 67 -19.79 7.53 4.59
C LEU A 67 -18.29 7.79 4.74
N PHE A 68 -17.92 8.91 5.37
CA PHE A 68 -16.52 9.21 5.67
C PHE A 68 -15.89 8.14 6.56
N ASN A 69 -16.59 7.70 7.60
CA ASN A 69 -16.09 6.64 8.48
C ASN A 69 -15.95 5.30 7.72
N MET A 70 -16.88 4.99 6.82
CA MET A 70 -16.79 3.79 5.97
C MET A 70 -15.58 3.84 5.03
N GLU A 71 -15.35 4.96 4.34
CA GLU A 71 -14.18 5.18 3.47
C GLU A 71 -12.87 5.03 4.28
N GLN A 72 -12.81 5.62 5.48
CA GLN A 72 -11.64 5.52 6.35
C GLN A 72 -11.38 4.10 6.83
N MET A 73 -12.42 3.36 7.22
CA MET A 73 -12.30 1.96 7.62
C MET A 73 -11.82 1.08 6.45
N GLU A 74 -12.32 1.32 5.23
CA GLU A 74 -11.82 0.62 4.04
C GLU A 74 -10.35 0.95 3.76
N HIS A 75 -9.96 2.23 3.85
CA HIS A 75 -8.57 2.63 3.66
C HIS A 75 -7.64 2.05 4.73
N GLN A 76 -8.06 2.03 6.00
CA GLN A 76 -7.32 1.40 7.09
C GLN A 76 -7.20 -0.10 6.87
N SER A 77 -8.27 -0.79 6.50
CA SER A 77 -8.23 -2.23 6.18
C SER A 77 -7.33 -2.56 4.98
N ARG A 78 -7.39 -1.76 3.91
CA ARG A 78 -6.49 -1.88 2.75
C ARG A 78 -5.03 -1.64 3.15
N GLN A 79 -4.77 -0.64 3.99
CA GLN A 79 -3.44 -0.36 4.53
C GLN A 79 -2.96 -1.46 5.48
N GLU A 80 -3.81 -2.03 6.33
CA GLU A 80 -3.47 -3.13 7.24
C GLU A 80 -3.17 -4.44 6.49
N LEU A 81 -3.93 -4.74 5.43
CA LEU A 81 -3.61 -5.86 4.54
C LEU A 81 -2.31 -5.61 3.80
N GLN A 82 -2.03 -4.36 3.39
CA GLN A 82 -0.73 -3.99 2.82
C GLN A 82 0.39 -4.13 3.86
N THR A 83 0.26 -3.60 5.08
CA THR A 83 1.28 -3.67 6.14
C THR A 83 1.50 -5.10 6.62
N ARG A 84 0.47 -5.95 6.69
CA ARG A 84 0.61 -7.37 7.02
C ARG A 84 1.20 -8.18 5.86
N SER A 85 0.94 -7.77 4.62
CA SER A 85 1.67 -8.28 3.46
C SER A 85 3.11 -7.75 3.40
N GLU A 86 3.39 -6.54 3.90
CA GLU A 86 4.71 -5.89 3.95
C GLU A 86 5.54 -6.37 5.14
N GLU A 87 4.96 -6.73 6.27
CA GLU A 87 5.65 -7.48 7.33
C GLU A 87 6.16 -8.82 6.79
N ASN A 88 5.45 -9.41 5.81
CA ASN A 88 5.86 -10.61 5.10
C ASN A 88 6.64 -10.35 3.79
N ASN A 89 6.49 -9.21 3.10
CA ASN A 89 7.10 -8.90 1.79
C ASN A 89 7.93 -7.60 1.72
N ALA A 90 7.75 -6.62 2.59
CA ALA A 90 8.70 -5.55 2.75
C ALA A 90 9.86 -6.09 3.58
N ALA A 91 10.93 -6.33 2.86
CA ALA A 91 12.23 -6.53 3.39
C ALA A 91 12.53 -5.41 4.43
N ARG A 92 12.67 -5.85 5.69
CA ARG A 92 12.96 -4.99 6.82
C ARG A 92 14.19 -4.15 6.48
N GLN A 93 14.08 -2.84 6.57
CA GLN A 93 15.28 -2.04 6.83
C GLN A 93 15.89 -2.57 8.13
N VAL A 94 16.90 -3.43 7.99
CA VAL A 94 17.75 -3.83 9.10
C VAL A 94 18.44 -2.55 9.53
N SER A 95 17.94 -1.98 10.63
CA SER A 95 18.59 -0.90 11.38
C SER A 95 19.87 -1.44 12.05
N ARG A 96 20.79 -1.97 11.25
CA ARG A 96 22.19 -2.00 11.62
C ARG A 96 22.69 -0.59 11.35
N ALA A 97 23.03 0.11 12.42
CA ALA A 97 23.64 1.42 12.41
C ALA A 97 24.98 1.42 11.64
N SER A 98 24.92 1.36 10.31
CA SER A 98 26.03 1.66 9.43
C SER A 98 25.72 2.98 8.73
N ARG A 99 26.66 3.92 8.81
CA ARG A 99 26.56 5.18 8.05
C ARG A 99 26.53 4.83 6.55
N GLY A 100 25.47 5.23 5.86
CA GLY A 100 25.30 5.01 4.43
C GLY A 100 23.82 4.92 4.03
N ARG A 101 23.54 5.00 2.73
CA ARG A 101 22.19 4.78 2.19
C ARG A 101 21.73 3.36 2.58
N PRO A 102 20.53 3.18 3.16
CA PRO A 102 20.02 1.86 3.48
C PRO A 102 20.02 0.99 2.22
N SER A 103 20.56 -0.23 2.34
CA SER A 103 20.47 -1.19 1.25
C SER A 103 19.00 -1.54 1.05
N TYR A 104 18.58 -1.71 -0.22
CA TYR A 104 17.32 -2.38 -0.52
C TYR A 104 17.37 -3.73 0.18
N ASP A 105 16.49 -3.93 1.15
CA ASP A 105 16.26 -5.26 1.63
C ASP A 105 15.39 -5.95 0.55
N ILE A 106 15.69 -7.19 0.23
CA ILE A 106 14.91 -8.01 -0.70
C ILE A 106 14.91 -9.38 -0.05
N LYS A 107 13.74 -9.87 0.36
CA LYS A 107 13.65 -11.15 1.08
C LYS A 107 13.94 -12.31 0.14
N GLU A 108 14.58 -13.34 0.67
CA GLU A 108 14.88 -14.58 -0.06
C GLU A 108 13.60 -15.26 -0.55
N GLU A 109 12.56 -15.26 0.28
CA GLU A 109 11.25 -15.85 -0.01
C GLU A 109 10.58 -15.19 -1.23
N GLN A 110 10.63 -13.86 -1.32
CA GLN A 110 10.05 -13.13 -2.46
C GLN A 110 10.77 -13.47 -3.77
N LEU A 111 12.09 -13.57 -3.71
CA LEU A 111 12.90 -13.90 -4.87
C LEU A 111 12.68 -15.36 -5.29
N SER A 112 12.60 -16.26 -4.32
CA SER A 112 12.30 -17.68 -4.53
C SER A 112 10.92 -17.89 -5.14
N PHE A 113 9.90 -17.20 -4.62
CA PHE A 113 8.53 -17.27 -5.14
C PHE A 113 8.44 -16.83 -6.60
N LEU A 114 9.09 -15.71 -6.93
CA LEU A 114 9.07 -15.20 -8.30
C LEU A 114 9.84 -16.11 -9.28
N LEU A 115 10.92 -16.75 -8.81
CA LEU A 115 11.64 -17.75 -9.60
C LEU A 115 10.84 -19.03 -9.80
N GLU A 116 10.13 -19.49 -8.76
CA GLU A 116 9.25 -20.67 -8.82
C GLU A 116 8.09 -20.44 -9.80
N LYS A 117 7.56 -19.22 -9.86
CA LYS A 117 6.56 -18.81 -10.85
C LYS A 117 7.12 -18.62 -12.27
N GLY A 118 8.43 -18.79 -12.46
CA GLY A 118 9.09 -18.76 -13.77
C GLY A 118 9.43 -17.37 -14.29
N PHE A 119 9.38 -16.33 -13.45
CA PHE A 119 9.75 -14.98 -13.89
C PHE A 119 11.26 -14.86 -14.12
N LYS A 120 11.65 -14.20 -15.21
CA LYS A 120 13.05 -13.91 -15.52
C LYS A 120 13.56 -12.76 -14.65
N VAL A 121 14.88 -12.72 -14.42
CA VAL A 121 15.54 -11.65 -13.64
C VAL A 121 15.18 -10.24 -14.12
N SER A 122 15.02 -10.06 -15.44
CA SER A 122 14.59 -8.78 -16.03
C SER A 122 13.16 -8.38 -15.66
N GLU A 123 12.28 -9.35 -15.46
CA GLU A 123 10.87 -9.13 -15.08
C GLU A 123 10.78 -8.90 -13.57
N ILE A 124 11.50 -9.70 -12.79
CA ILE A 124 11.65 -9.53 -11.35
C ILE A 124 12.18 -8.12 -11.01
N SER A 125 13.16 -7.63 -11.77
CA SER A 125 13.69 -6.26 -11.63
C SER A 125 12.61 -5.19 -11.80
N LYS A 126 11.69 -5.37 -12.75
CA LYS A 126 10.57 -4.44 -12.97
C LYS A 126 9.51 -4.56 -11.86
N ILE A 127 9.18 -5.78 -11.44
CA ILE A 127 8.18 -6.07 -10.41
C ILE A 127 8.61 -5.52 -9.05
N ILE A 128 9.88 -5.70 -8.67
CA ILE A 128 10.43 -5.25 -7.37
C ILE A 128 10.84 -3.77 -7.42
N GLY A 129 10.99 -3.18 -8.61
CA GLY A 129 11.36 -1.76 -8.75
C GLY A 129 12.83 -1.47 -8.44
N VAL A 130 13.72 -2.43 -8.66
CA VAL A 130 15.18 -2.30 -8.44
C VAL A 130 15.96 -2.68 -9.69
N SER A 131 17.21 -2.23 -9.78
CA SER A 131 18.06 -2.59 -10.93
C SER A 131 18.29 -4.10 -11.03
N LYS A 132 18.44 -4.61 -12.26
CA LYS A 132 18.80 -6.01 -12.52
C LYS A 132 20.02 -6.46 -11.72
N ARG A 133 21.03 -5.59 -11.63
CA ARG A 133 22.26 -5.80 -10.85
C ARG A 133 21.98 -6.04 -9.37
N THR A 134 20.99 -5.35 -8.79
CA THR A 134 20.58 -5.52 -7.39
C THR A 134 19.98 -6.90 -7.16
N ILE A 135 19.14 -7.37 -8.09
CA ILE A 135 18.57 -8.73 -8.06
C ILE A 135 19.67 -9.78 -8.17
N GLU A 136 20.55 -9.68 -9.17
CA GLU A 136 21.67 -10.63 -9.36
C GLU A 136 22.58 -10.72 -8.13
N ARG A 137 22.88 -9.59 -7.48
CA ARG A 137 23.66 -9.56 -6.23
C ARG A 137 22.95 -10.27 -5.09
N ARG A 138 21.62 -10.11 -4.97
CA ARG A 138 20.83 -10.75 -3.92
C ARG A 138 20.64 -12.24 -4.18
N MET A 139 20.44 -12.65 -5.43
CA MET A 139 20.43 -14.05 -5.85
C MET A 139 21.74 -14.76 -5.50
N ALA A 140 22.88 -14.14 -5.83
CA ALA A 140 24.20 -14.68 -5.50
C ALA A 140 24.44 -14.76 -3.98
N PHE A 141 23.86 -13.85 -3.19
CA PHE A 141 23.94 -13.88 -1.74
C PHE A 141 23.14 -15.06 -1.14
N PHE A 142 21.97 -15.37 -1.68
CA PHE A 142 21.12 -16.48 -1.23
C PHE A 142 21.45 -17.82 -1.90
N GLY A 143 22.34 -17.85 -2.90
CA GLY A 143 22.75 -19.08 -3.60
C GLY A 143 21.78 -19.54 -4.70
N HIS A 144 20.84 -18.69 -5.13
CA HIS A 144 19.99 -18.97 -6.28
C HIS A 144 20.79 -18.79 -7.58
N SER A 145 20.96 -19.87 -8.34
CA SER A 145 21.66 -19.84 -9.62
C SER A 145 20.66 -19.88 -10.75
N VAL A 146 20.58 -18.81 -11.55
CA VAL A 146 19.88 -18.86 -12.83
C VAL A 146 20.83 -19.54 -13.81
N SER A 147 20.48 -20.75 -14.24
CA SER A 147 21.13 -21.38 -15.39
C SER A 147 20.96 -20.46 -16.60
N GLY A 148 22.02 -19.74 -16.94
CA GLY A 148 21.98 -18.68 -17.95
C GLY A 148 23.18 -17.74 -17.83
N THR A 149 24.37 -18.32 -17.84
CA THR A 149 25.66 -17.72 -18.20
C THR A 149 25.93 -16.28 -17.71
N SER A 150 26.56 -16.15 -16.55
CA SER A 150 27.70 -15.21 -16.39
C SER A 150 28.50 -15.60 -15.15
N CYS A 151 29.72 -16.02 -15.40
CA CYS A 151 30.75 -16.30 -14.42
C CYS A 151 31.12 -15.02 -13.64
N TYR A 152 30.94 -15.05 -12.32
CA TYR A 152 31.83 -14.31 -11.43
C TYR A 152 32.25 -15.22 -10.30
N SER A 153 33.34 -15.93 -10.54
CA SER A 153 34.10 -16.64 -9.52
C SER A 153 34.61 -15.64 -8.50
N ARG A 154 33.97 -15.62 -7.32
CA ARG A 154 34.63 -15.10 -6.11
C ARG A 154 34.96 -16.30 -5.24
N SER A 155 36.17 -16.81 -5.43
CA SER A 155 36.79 -17.77 -4.53
C SER A 155 36.63 -17.28 -3.10
N LYS A 156 35.90 -18.04 -2.27
CA LYS A 156 36.01 -17.90 -0.82
C LYS A 156 37.41 -18.38 -0.47
N ALA A 157 38.33 -17.45 -0.25
CA ALA A 157 39.52 -17.72 0.55
C ALA A 157 39.02 -18.02 1.98
N SER A 158 38.96 -19.30 2.31
CA SER A 158 38.88 -19.79 3.68
C SER A 158 40.19 -19.43 4.38
N ALA A 159 40.19 -18.31 5.10
CA ALA A 159 41.23 -17.97 6.06
C ALA A 159 40.65 -18.07 7.47
N THR A 160 41.21 -19.02 8.22
CA THR A 160 41.43 -19.02 9.68
C THR A 160 40.21 -18.89 10.58
N SER A 161 39.75 -20.05 11.06
CA SER A 161 39.16 -20.15 12.40
C SER A 161 40.10 -20.99 13.27
N SER A 162 40.14 -20.64 14.56
CA SER A 162 40.91 -21.22 15.66
C SER A 162 42.34 -20.70 15.84
N GLN A 163 42.39 -19.45 16.33
CA GLN A 163 43.36 -19.01 17.32
C GLN A 163 43.71 -20.13 18.31
N GLU A 164 45.00 -20.46 18.35
CA GLU A 164 45.83 -20.35 19.54
C GLU A 164 45.07 -20.20 20.87
N GLN A 165 44.70 -21.37 21.41
CA GLN A 165 44.77 -21.58 22.84
C GLN A 165 46.24 -21.80 23.21
N ARG A 166 46.88 -20.79 23.83
CA ARG A 166 47.97 -20.88 24.85
C ARG A 166 48.94 -19.71 24.71
N ALA A 167 48.87 -18.76 25.65
CA ALA A 167 50.03 -18.13 26.32
C ALA A 167 49.54 -16.94 27.16
N TRP A 168 48.94 -17.25 28.31
CA TRP A 168 48.93 -16.34 29.45
C TRP A 168 50.18 -16.66 30.27
N GLU A 169 51.28 -15.93 30.07
CA GLU A 169 52.46 -15.84 30.97
C GLU A 169 53.37 -14.74 30.40
N ARG A 170 53.21 -13.49 30.85
CA ARG A 170 54.06 -12.81 31.85
C ARG A 170 55.57 -12.95 31.58
N GLY A 171 56.17 -11.81 31.22
CA GLY A 171 57.59 -11.54 31.10
C GLY A 171 57.80 -10.16 30.51
#